data_AF-A0A1D2MH69-F1
#
_entry.id   AF-A0A1D2MH69-F1
#
_cell.length_a   1.000
_cell.length_b   1.000
_cell.length_c   1.000
_cell.angle_alpha   90.00
_cell.angle_beta   90.00
_cell.angle_gamma   90.00
#
_symmetry.space_group_name_H-M   'P 1'
#
loop_
_entity.id
_entity.type
_entity.pdbx_description
1 polymer ?
#
loop_
_entity_poly.entity_id
_entity_poly.type
_entity_poly.pdbx_seq_one_letter_code
_entity_poly.pdbx_strand_id
1 'polypeptide(L)'
;MVYCVPEEMSSDGTKVIKFVAQSGKAFFVTADVAEGLGWEPLRAKTTIDNLIRDGIVWVDIGTMLKHICKMYWLPGLFLTTDAMPDM
;
A
#
# COMPACT_ATOMS: atom_id res chain seq x y z
N MET A 1 -2.43 -8.22 11.49
CA MET A 1 -1.21 -8.42 10.68
C MET A 1 -0.02 -8.47 11.61
N VAL A 2 0.90 -9.40 11.37
CA VAL A 2 2.21 -9.52 12.04
C VAL A 2 3.26 -9.15 11.00
N TYR A 3 4.27 -8.36 11.38
CA TYR A 3 5.35 -7.93 10.48
C TYR A 3 6.70 -8.36 11.07
N CYS A 4 7.55 -8.97 10.26
CA CYS A 4 8.90 -9.39 10.64
C CYS A 4 9.93 -8.41 10.06
N VAL A 5 9.85 -7.14 10.45
CA VAL A 5 10.79 -6.08 10.05
C VAL A 5 11.70 -5.71 11.23
N PRO A 6 13.02 -5.48 11.00
CA PRO A 6 13.97 -5.18 12.08
C PRO A 6 13.80 -3.78 12.68
N GLU A 7 13.13 -2.87 11.98
CA GLU A 7 12.79 -1.51 12.45
C GLU A 7 11.33 -1.46 12.92
N GLU A 8 11.05 -0.70 13.99
CA GLU A 8 9.68 -0.52 14.46
C GLU A 8 8.87 0.21 13.38
N MET A 9 7.84 -0.46 12.85
CA MET A 9 7.01 0.12 11.81
C MET A 9 6.32 1.38 12.35
N SER A 10 6.53 2.52 11.67
CA SER A 10 5.96 3.78 12.12
C SER A 10 4.44 3.69 12.34
N SER A 11 3.93 4.42 13.33
CA SER A 11 2.50 4.44 13.64
C SER A 11 1.65 4.91 12.46
N ASP A 12 2.20 5.78 11.61
CA ASP A 12 1.58 6.25 10.38
C ASP A 12 1.61 5.17 9.28
N GLY A 13 2.72 4.45 9.09
CA GLY A 13 2.78 3.31 8.18
C GLY A 13 1.74 2.23 8.54
N THR A 14 1.56 1.96 9.83
CA THR A 14 0.53 1.04 10.34
C THR A 14 -0.89 1.49 9.97
N LYS A 15 -1.18 2.80 10.02
CA LYS A 15 -2.49 3.34 9.65
C LYS A 15 -2.76 3.20 8.16
N VAL A 16 -1.76 3.48 7.31
CA VAL A 16 -1.89 3.30 5.87
C VAL A 16 -2.21 1.84 5.54
N ILE A 17 -1.48 0.88 6.10
CA ILE A 17 -1.72 -0.54 5.82
C ILE A 17 -3.11 -0.99 6.30
N LYS A 18 -3.53 -0.55 7.49
CA LYS A 18 -4.89 -0.85 8.01
C LYS A 18 -5.97 -0.24 7.12
N PHE A 19 -5.79 1.00 6.67
CA PHE A 19 -6.73 1.68 5.78
C PHE A 19 -6.90 0.91 4.47
N VAL A 20 -5.81 0.52 3.83
CA VAL A 20 -5.85 -0.24 2.57
C VAL A 20 -6.47 -1.63 2.79
N ALA A 21 -6.10 -2.32 3.87
CA ALA A 21 -6.69 -3.61 4.22
C ALA A 21 -8.21 -3.52 4.42
N GLN A 22 -8.70 -2.44 5.04
CA GLN A 22 -10.14 -2.19 5.23
C GLN A 22 -10.88 -1.84 3.93
N SER A 23 -10.18 -1.29 2.93
CA SER A 23 -10.76 -0.99 1.62
C SER A 23 -11.13 -2.24 0.80
N GLY A 24 -10.65 -3.42 1.21
CA GLY A 24 -10.81 -4.69 0.49
C GLY A 24 -9.97 -4.79 -0.78
N LYS A 25 -9.13 -3.79 -1.08
CA LYS A 25 -8.19 -3.79 -2.21
C LYS A 25 -6.77 -4.03 -1.70
N ALA A 26 -5.91 -4.58 -2.57
CA ALA A 26 -4.47 -4.70 -2.32
C ALA A 26 -3.67 -3.50 -2.86
N PHE A 27 -4.34 -2.49 -3.43
CA PHE A 27 -3.72 -1.31 -4.03
C PHE A 27 -4.42 -0.02 -3.64
N PHE A 28 -3.71 1.09 -3.80
CA PHE A 28 -4.19 2.45 -3.51
C PHE A 28 -3.39 3.49 -4.31
N VAL A 29 -3.92 4.71 -4.40
CA VAL A 29 -3.15 5.89 -4.81
C VAL A 29 -2.92 6.83 -3.63
N THR A 30 -1.93 7.73 -3.72
CA THR A 30 -1.62 8.68 -2.63
C THR A 30 -2.84 9.51 -2.21
N ALA A 31 -3.69 9.88 -3.18
CA ALA A 31 -4.90 10.66 -2.92
C ALA A 31 -5.89 9.91 -2.02
N ASP A 32 -6.09 8.60 -2.25
CA ASP A 32 -7.00 7.77 -1.45
C ASP A 32 -6.61 7.77 0.03
N VAL A 33 -5.29 7.68 0.29
CA VAL A 33 -4.75 7.67 1.66
C VAL A 33 -4.88 9.04 2.31
N ALA A 34 -4.58 10.11 1.56
CA ALA A 34 -4.69 11.48 2.06
C ALA A 34 -6.14 11.82 2.42
N GLU A 35 -7.09 11.53 1.53
CA GLU A 35 -8.50 11.76 1.76
C GLU A 35 -9.07 10.85 2.85
N GLY A 36 -8.80 9.54 2.76
CA GLY A 36 -9.35 8.55 3.67
C GLY A 36 -8.86 8.66 5.12
N LEU A 37 -7.65 9.21 5.34
CA LEU A 37 -7.10 9.46 6.67
C LEU A 37 -7.22 10.92 7.12
N GLY A 38 -7.74 11.81 6.27
CA GLY A 38 -7.80 13.25 6.54
C GLY A 38 -6.40 13.87 6.72
N TRP A 39 -5.44 13.43 5.91
CA TRP A 39 -4.04 13.86 5.99
C TRP A 39 -3.68 14.86 4.89
N GLU A 40 -2.73 15.74 5.24
CA GLU A 40 -2.03 16.54 4.25
C GLU A 40 -1.37 15.65 3.18
N PRO A 41 -1.46 15.99 1.89
CA PRO A 41 -0.91 15.17 0.80
C PRO A 41 0.58 14.87 0.97
N LEU A 42 1.35 15.82 1.52
CA LEU A 42 2.77 15.64 1.79
C LEU A 42 3.02 14.55 2.83
N ARG A 43 2.21 14.51 3.90
CA ARG A 43 2.33 13.48 4.95
C ARG A 43 2.02 12.10 4.40
N ALA A 44 0.95 11.97 3.61
CA ALA A 44 0.60 10.71 2.95
C ALA A 44 1.75 10.25 2.05
N LYS A 45 2.27 11.14 1.20
CA LYS A 45 3.40 10.84 0.32
C LYS A 45 4.64 10.39 1.10
N THR A 46 5.10 11.14 2.11
CA THR A 46 6.28 10.80 2.91
C THR A 46 6.11 9.44 3.59
N THR A 47 4.92 9.14 4.11
CA THR A 47 4.65 7.84 4.74
C THR A 47 4.72 6.71 3.73
N ILE A 48 4.15 6.89 2.54
CA ILE A 48 4.20 5.92 1.45
C ILE A 48 5.63 5.71 0.95
N ASP A 49 6.41 6.79 0.81
CA ASP A 49 7.81 6.72 0.40
C ASP A 49 8.67 5.94 1.40
N ASN A 50 8.40 6.07 2.71
CA ASN A 50 9.04 5.23 3.73
C ASN A 50 8.64 3.76 3.59
N LEU A 51 7.35 3.45 3.38
CA LEU A 51 6.90 2.07 3.18
C LEU A 51 7.51 1.42 1.92
N ILE A 52 7.79 2.20 0.87
CA ILE A 52 8.50 1.74 -0.32
C ILE A 52 9.97 1.47 0.00
N ARG A 53 10.63 2.40 0.69
CA ARG A 53 12.03 2.27 1.11
C ARG A 53 12.23 1.02 1.98
N ASP A 54 11.27 0.73 2.84
CA ASP A 54 11.30 -0.41 3.75
C ASP A 54 10.85 -1.73 3.06
N GLY A 55 10.51 -1.69 1.77
CA GLY A 55 10.16 -2.86 0.95
C GLY A 55 8.74 -3.41 1.18
N ILE A 56 7.90 -2.69 1.93
CA ILE A 56 6.54 -3.11 2.29
C ILE A 56 5.56 -2.83 1.14
N VAL A 57 5.75 -1.74 0.42
CA VAL A 57 4.89 -1.29 -0.69
C VAL A 57 5.63 -1.37 -2.00
N TRP A 58 4.95 -1.90 -3.03
CA TRP A 58 5.45 -1.89 -4.41
C TRP A 58 4.86 -0.73 -5.18
N VAL A 59 5.65 -0.20 -6.12
CA VAL A 59 5.23 0.90 -6.97
C VAL A 59 4.91 0.36 -8.35
N ASP A 60 3.72 0.69 -8.84
CA ASP A 60 3.27 0.40 -10.20
C ASP A 60 3.09 1.73 -10.94
N ILE A 61 3.92 1.94 -11.96
CA ILE A 61 3.90 3.16 -12.78
C ILE A 61 3.44 2.76 -14.17
N GLY A 62 2.20 3.11 -14.48
CA GLY A 62 1.61 2.93 -15.80
C GLY A 62 1.47 4.25 -16.55
N THR A 63 1.37 4.16 -17.86
CA THR A 63 1.01 5.29 -18.72
C THR A 63 -0.36 5.00 -19.33
N MET A 64 -1.40 5.72 -18.89
CA MET A 64 -2.74 5.63 -19.48
C MET A 64 -3.05 6.95 -20.17
N LEU A 65 -3.35 6.90 -21.47
CA LEU A 65 -3.81 8.06 -22.26
C LEU A 65 -2.95 9.34 -22.07
N LYS A 66 -1.61 9.19 -22.06
CA LYS A 66 -0.60 10.26 -21.87
C LYS A 66 -0.47 10.84 -20.46
N HIS A 67 -1.17 10.30 -19.47
CA HIS A 67 -0.98 10.65 -18.07
C HIS A 67 -0.20 9.54 -17.34
N ILE A 68 0.73 9.94 -16.46
CA ILE A 68 1.44 9.02 -15.58
C ILE A 68 0.48 8.65 -14.44
N CYS A 69 0.13 7.37 -14.34
CA CYS A 69 -0.65 6.83 -13.24
C CYS A 69 0.29 6.06 -12.32
N LYS A 70 0.41 6.52 -11.07
CA LYS A 70 1.22 5.87 -10.04
C LYS A 70 0.30 5.21 -9.03
N MET A 71 0.32 3.88 -8.99
CA MET A 71 -0.38 3.06 -8.03
C MET A 71 0.61 2.40 -7.08
N TYR A 72 0.12 2.09 -5.89
CA TYR A 72 0.90 1.47 -4.82
C TYR A 72 0.22 0.19 -4.40
N TRP A 73 1.00 -0.88 -4.28
CA TRP A 73 0.50 -2.22 -3.99
C TRP A 73 1.06 -2.71 -2.65
N LEU A 74 0.23 -3.40 -1.86
CA LEU A 74 0.61 -4.09 -0.64
C LEU A 74 0.60 -5.61 -0.88
N PRO A 75 1.77 -6.23 -1.13
CA PRO A 75 1.83 -7.64 -1.49
C PRO A 75 1.25 -8.56 -0.42
N GLY A 76 1.40 -8.18 0.85
CA GLY A 76 0.87 -8.94 1.99
C GLY A 76 -0.66 -8.98 2.09
N LEU A 77 -1.38 -8.27 1.22
CA LEU A 77 -2.84 -8.34 1.09
C LEU A 77 -3.30 -9.25 -0.05
N PHE A 78 -2.39 -9.76 -0.88
CA PHE A 78 -2.74 -10.81 -1.85
C PHE A 78 -3.00 -12.10 -1.07
N LEU A 79 -4.28 -12.43 -0.90
CA LEU A 79 -4.69 -13.74 -0.44
C LEU A 79 -4.53 -14.69 -1.63
N THR A 80 -3.45 -15.47 -1.66
CA THR A 80 -3.33 -16.55 -2.62
C THR A 80 -4.48 -17.52 -2.37
N THR A 81 -5.43 -17.57 -3.29
CA THR A 81 -6.30 -18.74 -3.40
C THR A 81 -5.54 -19.79 -4.20
N ASP A 82 -4.41 -20.28 -3.65
CA ASP A 82 -3.76 -21.51 -4.12
C ASP A 82 -4.09 -22.61 -3.12
N ALA A 83 -5.35 -23.03 -3.17
CA ALA A 83 -5.60 -24.46 -3.13
C ALA A 83 -6.06 -24.79 -4.54
N MET A 84 -5.12 -25.15 -5.42
CA MET A 84 -5.48 -25.94 -6.59
C MET A 84 -6.23 -27.18 -6.08
N PRO A 85 -7.48 -27.44 -6.48
CA PRO A 85 -8.06 -28.75 -6.25
C PRO A 85 -7.26 -29.73 -7.11
N ASP A 86 -6.77 -30.79 -6.48
CA ASP A 86 -5.98 -31.85 -7.08
C ASP A 86 -6.46 -32.20 -8.51
N MET A 87 -5.55 -32.08 -9.50
CA MET A 87 -5.74 -32.64 -10.85
C MET A 87 -4.90 -33.92 -10.97
#